data_AF-D3MSJ9-F1
#
_entry.id   AF-D3MSJ9-F1
#
_cell.length_a   1.000
_cell.length_b   1.000
_cell.length_c   1.000
_cell.angle_alpha   90.00
_cell.angle_beta   90.00
_cell.angle_gamma   90.00
#
_symmetry.space_group_name_H-M   'P 1'
#
loop_
_entity.id
_entity.type
_entity.pdbx_description
1 polymer ?
#
loop_
_entity_poly.entity_id
_entity_poly.type
_entity_poly.pdbx_seq_one_letter_code
_entity_poly.pdbx_strand_id
1 'polypeptide(L)'
;MIKKKTKVSLLSAIGLSILMGLSTVGPSYAEYQPRRVSGPERYRTSMESADYMESEILVFASGNEFADALSSVNICNRFDAKLVLVRGSEDMSSYVSNGGFKKVYIIGGQNSIPESFVSRLEPTGVEVKRLYGSNRYLTNISTLKEAGYDHVGVANGRMYPDALSASRFIKEKEIGLALVEADDTKISSDIEASVDYVFGGENSVSINEGIRISGKDRYDTSAKIAQMTDAANMVLVSGDNFADALSSVNIANAREADVVLAPRHKDPRIMDMASYADEIFVVGGQGAVSDERVKLALEGVEPEDPARDIASLGKYTIVNEGGKNFIKNNSTSEYLKYNSKTEGMVKIGNKKYVLAGDGSIRNGWISMFGKKYYSTMPNGLVRGWNYIDGANRYFSPESYEMYRNGVFTTGPHCYWFADNGAVRTGAKRTGRPAKYVRWSAPTNNEIKIDNEWINRSDSAQRFKSQKVANFAAKYDYLPYRWIGTNLKNGQGVYCCGLPYAAYKEFGVLIPGPEIIRNLNSERGYIMVRLQYQMANQYGFKYVPRNWNNLFGGDLLYCSSGSNIYNHAMIYLGRNGGRPMIIHSAGPNGLAIETTGVIGAWGCRFLPNALRYNQ
;
A
#
# COMPACT_ATOMS: atom_id res chain seq x y z
N MET A 1 -44.08 -9.29 59.68
CA MET A 1 -45.50 -9.71 59.61
C MET A 1 -46.01 -9.46 58.21
N ILE A 2 -46.25 -10.54 57.45
CA ILE A 2 -47.60 -11.04 57.09
C ILE A 2 -48.11 -10.30 55.83
N LYS A 3 -47.94 -10.92 54.64
CA LYS A 3 -48.96 -11.73 53.90
C LYS A 3 -49.94 -10.80 53.15
N LYS A 4 -50.47 -11.05 51.95
CA LYS A 4 -50.69 -12.22 51.07
C LYS A 4 -51.22 -11.60 49.76
N LYS A 5 -50.83 -12.04 48.56
CA LYS A 5 -51.35 -13.20 47.81
C LYS A 5 -52.88 -13.27 47.61
N THR A 6 -53.27 -12.96 46.35
CA THR A 6 -54.11 -13.76 45.41
C THR A 6 -55.65 -13.74 45.47
N LYS A 7 -56.30 -13.48 44.31
CA LYS A 7 -57.33 -14.29 43.57
C LYS A 7 -58.11 -13.39 42.59
N VAL A 8 -58.01 -13.54 41.25
CA VAL A 8 -58.68 -14.49 40.32
C VAL A 8 -60.21 -14.31 40.19
N SER A 9 -60.70 -13.90 39.01
CA SER A 9 -61.82 -14.57 38.32
C SER A 9 -61.83 -14.33 36.80
N LEU A 10 -61.80 -15.44 36.07
CA LEU A 10 -62.11 -15.61 34.65
C LEU A 10 -63.61 -15.35 34.38
N LEU A 11 -63.96 -14.82 33.20
CA LEU A 11 -65.15 -15.25 32.47
C LEU A 11 -65.07 -14.97 30.96
N SER A 12 -65.13 -16.10 30.24
CA SER A 12 -65.67 -16.37 28.90
C SER A 12 -65.06 -15.74 27.64
N ALA A 13 -64.36 -16.63 26.94
CA ALA A 13 -63.94 -16.64 25.54
C ALA A 13 -65.06 -16.55 24.50
N ILE A 14 -64.78 -15.83 23.41
CA ILE A 14 -65.07 -16.18 22.00
C ILE A 14 -63.87 -15.54 21.25
N GLY A 15 -62.90 -16.25 20.67
CA GLY A 15 -63.02 -17.33 19.71
C GLY A 15 -62.62 -16.80 18.34
N LEU A 16 -61.31 -16.56 18.10
CA LEU A 16 -60.76 -16.43 16.75
C LEU A 16 -59.35 -17.01 16.72
N SER A 17 -59.27 -18.23 16.19
CA SER A 17 -58.04 -18.96 15.91
C SER A 17 -57.23 -18.25 14.83
N ILE A 18 -56.11 -17.63 15.22
CA ILE A 18 -55.04 -17.24 14.30
C ILE A 18 -53.77 -17.98 14.71
N LEU A 19 -53.32 -18.80 13.78
CA LEU A 19 -52.09 -19.60 13.79
C LEU A 19 -50.91 -18.77 14.31
N MET A 20 -50.28 -19.23 15.40
CA MET A 20 -48.97 -18.74 15.83
C MET A 20 -47.92 -19.12 14.80
N GLY A 21 -47.55 -18.17 13.94
CA GLY A 21 -46.21 -18.12 13.38
C GLY A 21 -45.32 -17.39 14.36
N LEU A 22 -44.53 -18.13 15.16
CA LEU A 22 -43.39 -17.56 15.87
C LEU A 22 -42.36 -17.11 14.81
N SER A 23 -42.47 -15.88 14.33
CA SER A 23 -41.33 -15.17 13.78
C SER A 23 -40.53 -14.64 14.96
N THR A 24 -39.47 -15.34 15.33
CA THR A 24 -38.40 -14.75 16.14
C THR A 24 -37.81 -13.60 15.34
N VAL A 25 -38.34 -12.39 15.55
CA VAL A 25 -37.67 -11.17 15.09
C VAL A 25 -36.46 -11.04 16.00
N GLY A 26 -35.32 -11.56 15.56
CA GLY A 26 -34.04 -11.25 16.18
C GLY A 26 -33.85 -9.72 16.18
N PRO A 27 -33.10 -9.16 17.12
CA PRO A 27 -32.81 -7.73 17.11
C PRO A 27 -32.25 -7.35 15.74
N SER A 28 -32.92 -6.40 15.09
CA SER A 28 -32.43 -5.73 13.89
C SER A 28 -31.13 -5.04 14.27
N TYR A 29 -29.98 -5.63 13.93
CA TYR A 29 -28.69 -4.95 13.98
C TYR A 29 -28.78 -3.72 13.09
N ALA A 30 -28.84 -2.52 13.70
CA ALA A 30 -28.59 -1.30 12.96
C ALA A 30 -27.18 -1.40 12.36
N GLU A 31 -27.02 -1.22 11.05
CA GLU A 31 -25.72 -1.15 10.39
C GLU A 31 -24.89 -0.03 11.05
N TYR A 32 -23.99 -0.39 11.96
CA TYR A 32 -23.05 0.57 12.54
C TYR A 32 -21.99 0.90 11.49
N GLN A 33 -22.15 2.02 10.80
CA GLN A 33 -21.21 2.45 9.77
C GLN A 33 -19.99 3.12 10.43
N PRO A 34 -18.76 2.66 10.14
CA PRO A 34 -17.56 3.25 10.72
C PRO A 34 -17.38 4.70 10.24
N ARG A 35 -16.88 5.56 11.13
CA ARG A 35 -16.64 6.98 10.84
C ARG A 35 -15.29 7.17 10.16
N ARG A 36 -15.32 7.52 8.88
CA ARG A 36 -14.11 7.81 8.12
C ARG A 36 -13.64 9.24 8.37
N VAL A 37 -12.38 9.39 8.77
CA VAL A 37 -11.67 10.67 8.96
C VAL A 37 -10.58 10.75 7.90
N SER A 38 -10.77 11.62 6.91
CA SER A 38 -9.85 11.73 5.77
C SER A 38 -9.97 13.08 5.07
N GLY A 39 -8.83 13.62 4.64
CA GLY A 39 -8.77 14.76 3.74
C GLY A 39 -8.34 14.38 2.31
N PRO A 40 -8.30 15.36 1.38
CA PRO A 40 -7.76 15.14 0.03
C PRO A 40 -6.27 14.75 0.04
N GLU A 41 -5.57 15.00 1.14
CA GLU A 41 -4.17 14.66 1.35
C GLU A 41 -3.86 14.54 2.87
N ARG A 42 -2.65 14.07 3.21
CA ARG A 42 -2.24 13.69 4.58
C ARG A 42 -2.33 14.80 5.63
N TYR A 43 -2.03 16.05 5.26
CA TYR A 43 -2.04 17.18 6.20
C TYR A 43 -3.48 17.54 6.55
N ARG A 44 -4.39 17.55 5.56
CA ARG A 44 -5.83 17.65 5.80
C ARG A 44 -6.37 16.48 6.62
N THR A 45 -6.03 15.22 6.31
CA THR A 45 -6.40 14.07 7.17
C THR A 45 -5.95 14.30 8.62
N SER A 46 -4.74 14.82 8.82
CA SER A 46 -4.23 15.13 10.15
C SER A 46 -5.01 16.22 10.86
N MET A 47 -5.42 17.28 10.15
CA MET A 47 -6.26 18.35 10.71
C MET A 47 -7.64 17.82 11.11
N GLU A 48 -8.29 17.04 10.23
CA GLU A 48 -9.60 16.43 10.51
C GLU A 48 -9.52 15.47 11.72
N SER A 49 -8.43 14.73 11.87
CA SER A 49 -8.19 13.91 13.06
C SER A 49 -7.95 14.75 14.31
N ALA A 50 -7.28 15.90 14.18
CA ALA A 50 -6.99 16.81 15.28
C ALA A 50 -8.23 17.50 15.85
N ASP A 51 -9.32 17.59 15.08
CA ASP A 51 -10.61 18.13 15.53
C ASP A 51 -11.33 17.21 16.54
N TYR A 52 -10.91 15.95 16.67
CA TYR A 52 -11.44 15.04 17.70
C TYR A 52 -10.83 15.27 19.08
N MET A 53 -9.66 15.91 19.15
CA MET A 53 -8.90 16.10 20.38
C MET A 53 -9.08 17.53 20.88
N GLU A 54 -9.46 17.71 22.14
CA GLU A 54 -9.39 19.02 22.80
C GLU A 54 -8.11 19.07 23.62
N SER A 55 -7.28 20.10 23.42
CA SER A 55 -6.00 20.23 24.13
C SER A 55 -5.45 21.64 24.08
N GLU A 56 -4.87 22.10 25.17
CA GLU A 56 -4.10 23.35 25.24
C GLU A 56 -2.65 23.17 24.75
N ILE A 57 -2.25 21.94 24.41
CA ILE A 57 -0.91 21.60 23.93
C ILE A 57 -1.00 21.06 22.50
N LEU A 58 -0.29 21.71 21.59
CA LEU A 58 -0.22 21.32 20.18
C LEU A 58 1.15 20.75 19.86
N VAL A 59 1.19 19.72 19.01
CA VAL A 59 2.40 19.12 18.48
C VAL A 59 2.39 19.22 16.98
N PHE A 60 3.41 19.85 16.40
CA PHE A 60 3.69 19.78 14.98
C PHE A 60 4.79 18.75 14.70
N ALA A 61 4.53 17.85 13.77
CA ALA A 61 5.52 16.91 13.25
C ALA A 61 5.49 16.88 11.72
N SER A 62 6.58 16.43 11.10
CA SER A 62 6.63 16.35 9.63
C SER A 62 5.73 15.24 9.12
N GLY A 63 4.83 15.56 8.19
CA GLY A 63 4.08 14.54 7.45
C GLY A 63 4.91 13.81 6.39
N ASN A 64 6.18 14.19 6.18
CA ASN A 64 7.10 13.54 5.24
C ASN A 64 8.05 12.56 5.93
N GLU A 65 8.37 12.78 7.21
CA GLU A 65 9.28 11.96 8.01
C GLU A 65 8.53 11.22 9.11
N PHE A 66 8.18 9.96 8.87
CA PHE A 66 7.33 9.19 9.79
C PHE A 66 7.92 9.05 11.20
N ALA A 67 9.25 9.04 11.33
CA ALA A 67 9.90 8.78 12.61
C ALA A 67 9.77 9.97 13.58
N ASP A 68 9.75 11.19 13.06
CA ASP A 68 9.47 12.39 13.86
C ASP A 68 8.01 12.36 14.36
N ALA A 69 7.07 12.00 13.48
CA ALA A 69 5.67 11.85 13.84
C ALA A 69 5.41 10.67 14.80
N LEU A 70 6.09 9.53 14.69
CA LEU A 70 6.03 8.47 15.71
C LEU A 70 6.59 8.93 17.05
N SER A 71 7.70 9.68 17.04
CA SER A 71 8.29 10.21 18.28
C SER A 71 7.33 11.14 19.02
N SER A 72 6.45 11.83 18.29
CA SER A 72 5.43 12.70 18.88
C SER A 72 4.45 11.98 19.79
N VAL A 73 4.26 10.65 19.62
CA VAL A 73 3.34 9.84 20.45
C VAL A 73 3.68 9.96 21.94
N ASN A 74 4.96 10.07 22.31
CA ASN A 74 5.38 10.26 23.69
C ASN A 74 4.77 11.52 24.32
N ILE A 75 4.80 12.63 23.59
CA ILE A 75 4.24 13.92 24.02
C ILE A 75 2.72 13.89 23.97
N CYS A 76 2.14 13.34 22.90
CA CYS A 76 0.69 13.23 22.73
C CYS A 76 0.05 12.39 23.84
N ASN A 77 0.69 11.29 24.23
CA ASN A 77 0.18 10.40 25.27
C ASN A 77 0.39 10.96 26.67
N ARG A 78 1.56 11.58 26.95
CA ARG A 78 1.87 12.09 28.29
C ARG A 78 1.05 13.31 28.66
N PHE A 79 0.84 14.21 27.70
CA PHE A 79 0.27 15.52 27.95
C PHE A 79 -1.09 15.73 27.29
N ASP A 80 -1.72 14.66 26.80
CA ASP A 80 -2.95 14.73 26.01
C ASP A 80 -2.86 15.79 24.91
N ALA A 81 -1.71 15.83 24.22
CA ALA A 81 -1.42 16.84 23.23
C ALA A 81 -2.05 16.50 21.87
N LYS A 82 -2.46 17.53 21.15
CA LYS A 82 -3.03 17.44 19.80
C LYS A 82 -1.91 17.35 18.75
N LEU A 83 -1.91 16.35 17.88
CA LEU A 83 -0.95 16.21 16.78
C LEU A 83 -1.47 16.81 15.47
N VAL A 84 -0.66 17.64 14.82
CA VAL A 84 -0.88 18.11 13.45
C VAL A 84 0.38 17.87 12.60
N LEU A 85 0.21 17.17 11.48
CA LEU A 85 1.26 16.97 10.49
C LEU A 85 1.40 18.20 9.59
N VAL A 86 2.64 18.59 9.26
CA VAL A 86 2.96 19.74 8.39
C VAL A 86 4.04 19.42 7.34
N ARG A 87 4.11 20.20 6.25
CA ARG A 87 5.27 20.20 5.33
C ARG A 87 6.40 21.08 5.85
N GLY A 88 6.07 22.07 6.69
CA GLY A 88 6.99 23.07 7.24
C GLY A 88 7.02 24.38 6.43
N SER A 89 6.38 24.42 5.26
CA SER A 89 6.25 25.64 4.44
C SER A 89 4.96 26.41 4.72
N GLU A 90 3.97 25.77 5.32
CA GLU A 90 2.67 26.37 5.62
C GLU A 90 2.78 27.43 6.72
N ASP A 91 1.82 28.36 6.73
CA ASP A 91 1.61 29.27 7.84
C ASP A 91 0.50 28.72 8.75
N MET A 92 0.87 28.37 9.98
CA MET A 92 -0.04 27.84 11.00
C MET A 92 -0.35 28.87 12.10
N SER A 93 0.11 30.12 11.97
CA SER A 93 -0.07 31.17 12.98
C SER A 93 -1.54 31.39 13.34
N SER A 94 -2.41 31.51 12.33
CA SER A 94 -3.86 31.68 12.55
C SER A 94 -4.51 30.48 13.23
N TYR A 95 -4.07 29.26 12.89
CA TYR A 95 -4.56 28.04 13.53
C TYR A 95 -4.14 28.00 15.01
N VAL A 96 -2.92 28.40 15.31
CA VAL A 96 -2.40 28.47 16.68
C VAL A 96 -3.12 29.55 17.49
N SER A 97 -3.24 30.77 16.97
CA SER A 97 -3.90 31.88 17.67
C SER A 97 -5.38 31.62 17.97
N ASN A 98 -6.09 30.95 17.07
CA ASN A 98 -7.51 30.67 17.23
C ASN A 98 -7.79 29.38 18.03
N GLY A 99 -6.78 28.52 18.21
CA GLY A 99 -6.95 27.21 18.85
C GLY A 99 -6.80 27.20 20.37
N GLY A 100 -6.47 28.34 21.00
CA GLY A 100 -6.35 28.44 22.47
C GLY A 100 -5.16 27.69 23.06
N PHE A 101 -4.13 27.38 22.26
CA PHE A 101 -2.97 26.65 22.72
C PHE A 101 -2.08 27.51 23.63
N LYS A 102 -1.60 26.91 24.72
CA LYS A 102 -0.62 27.50 25.63
C LYS A 102 0.81 27.11 25.28
N LYS A 103 0.97 25.93 24.67
CA LYS A 103 2.28 25.38 24.32
C LYS A 103 2.25 24.64 22.99
N VAL A 104 3.28 24.84 22.19
CA VAL A 104 3.51 24.16 20.91
C VAL A 104 4.84 23.41 20.97
N TYR A 105 4.78 22.11 20.74
CA TYR A 105 5.97 21.29 20.49
C TYR A 105 6.22 21.14 18.99
N ILE A 106 7.46 21.31 18.58
CA ILE A 106 7.91 21.02 17.21
C ILE A 106 8.79 19.76 17.26
N ILE A 107 8.35 18.66 16.67
CA ILE A 107 9.09 17.40 16.67
C ILE A 107 9.80 17.24 15.33
N GLY A 108 11.14 17.19 15.39
CA GLY A 108 12.00 17.07 14.22
C GLY A 108 12.94 18.26 14.02
N GLY A 109 14.08 18.00 13.39
CA GLY A 109 15.10 19.00 13.11
C GLY A 109 14.70 20.00 12.01
N GLN A 110 15.56 20.98 11.75
CA GLN A 110 15.31 22.04 10.75
C GLN A 110 15.14 21.51 9.31
N ASN A 111 15.68 20.32 9.00
CA ASN A 111 15.48 19.67 7.70
C ASN A 111 14.04 19.15 7.52
N SER A 112 13.37 18.80 8.61
CA SER A 112 11.99 18.30 8.62
C SER A 112 10.99 19.45 8.72
N ILE A 113 11.23 20.38 9.66
CA ILE A 113 10.42 21.58 9.89
C ILE A 113 11.38 22.77 10.01
N PRO A 114 11.51 23.61 8.96
CA PRO A 114 12.47 24.71 8.92
C PRO A 114 12.30 25.72 10.05
N GLU A 115 13.36 26.45 10.39
CA GLU A 115 13.27 27.50 11.41
C GLU A 115 12.30 28.62 11.03
N SER A 116 12.15 28.89 9.74
CA SER A 116 11.14 29.84 9.26
C SER A 116 9.71 29.46 9.66
N PHE A 117 9.41 28.17 9.86
CA PHE A 117 8.12 27.72 10.39
C PHE A 117 7.94 28.17 11.85
N VAL A 118 8.98 28.03 12.67
CA VAL A 118 8.97 28.45 14.08
C VAL A 118 8.84 29.98 14.18
N SER A 119 9.60 30.72 13.39
CA SER A 119 9.52 32.19 13.39
C SER A 119 8.14 32.73 12.99
N ARG A 120 7.36 32.00 12.18
CA ARG A 120 5.97 32.38 11.87
C ARG A 120 5.02 32.18 13.06
N LEU A 121 5.38 31.37 14.05
CA LEU A 121 4.59 31.16 15.26
C LEU A 121 4.91 32.15 16.39
N GLU A 122 6.10 32.78 16.38
CA GLU A 122 6.49 33.76 17.40
C GLU A 122 5.45 34.88 17.65
N PRO A 123 4.83 35.49 16.62
CA PRO A 123 3.84 36.55 16.83
C PRO A 123 2.56 36.10 17.53
N THR A 124 2.32 34.78 17.64
CA THR A 124 1.15 34.24 18.35
C THR A 124 1.28 34.32 19.87
N GLY A 125 2.50 34.50 20.39
CA GLY A 125 2.79 34.57 21.83
C GLY A 125 2.77 33.23 22.56
N VAL A 126 2.55 32.10 21.86
CA VAL A 126 2.55 30.76 22.44
C VAL A 126 3.97 30.30 22.81
N GLU A 127 4.12 29.50 23.87
CA GLU A 127 5.41 28.87 24.19
C GLU A 127 5.74 27.83 23.12
N VAL A 128 6.79 28.03 22.32
CA VAL A 128 7.23 27.06 21.31
C VAL A 128 8.51 26.34 21.77
N LYS A 129 8.48 25.01 21.79
CA LYS A 129 9.64 24.17 22.14
C LYS A 129 9.91 23.12 21.06
N ARG A 130 11.11 23.14 20.48
CA ARG A 130 11.53 22.12 19.51
C ARG A 130 12.23 20.95 20.18
N LEU A 131 11.81 19.72 19.88
CA LEU A 131 12.44 18.47 20.30
C LEU A 131 13.01 17.76 19.07
N TYR A 132 14.32 17.55 19.05
CA TYR A 132 15.01 16.99 17.89
C TYR A 132 16.37 16.41 18.26
N GLY A 133 16.88 15.53 17.40
CA GLY A 133 18.27 15.07 17.45
C GLY A 133 18.89 15.01 16.06
N SER A 134 20.14 14.57 15.97
CA SER A 134 20.84 14.40 14.68
C SER A 134 20.30 13.24 13.84
N ASN A 135 19.50 12.37 14.44
CA ASN A 135 18.83 11.25 13.80
C ASN A 135 17.49 10.95 14.50
N ARG A 136 16.72 10.03 13.92
CA ARG A 136 15.39 9.63 14.42
C ARG A 136 15.38 9.11 15.86
N TYR A 137 16.43 8.41 16.27
CA TYR A 137 16.54 7.83 17.60
C TYR A 137 16.78 8.94 18.63
N LEU A 138 17.68 9.88 18.32
CA LEU A 138 17.91 11.03 19.20
C LEU A 138 16.71 11.97 19.27
N THR A 139 15.94 12.15 18.19
CA THR A 139 14.65 12.85 18.25
C THR A 139 13.68 12.12 19.18
N ASN A 140 13.55 10.80 19.05
CA ASN A 140 12.71 9.99 19.94
C ASN A 140 13.15 10.08 21.41
N ILE A 141 14.45 9.99 21.69
CA ILE A 141 15.01 10.16 23.05
C ILE A 141 14.70 11.56 23.59
N SER A 142 14.80 12.61 22.76
CA SER A 142 14.40 13.96 23.18
C SER A 142 12.94 14.04 23.60
N THR A 143 12.04 13.31 22.93
CA THR A 143 10.62 13.25 23.33
C THR A 143 10.38 12.43 24.60
N LEU A 144 11.12 11.34 24.80
CA LEU A 144 11.07 10.53 26.02
C LEU A 144 11.51 11.33 27.24
N LYS A 145 12.62 12.07 27.13
CA LYS A 145 13.14 12.92 28.20
C LYS A 145 12.18 14.05 28.55
N GLU A 146 11.58 14.69 27.55
CA GLU A 146 10.57 15.74 27.80
C GLU A 146 9.32 15.17 28.47
N ALA A 147 8.87 13.98 28.05
CA ALA A 147 7.74 13.31 28.66
C ALA A 147 8.08 12.69 30.03
N GLY A 148 9.35 12.57 30.40
CA GLY A 148 9.78 12.02 31.69
C GLY A 148 9.34 10.57 31.90
N TYR A 149 9.35 9.73 30.87
CA TYR A 149 9.09 8.29 31.03
C TYR A 149 10.32 7.57 31.58
N ASP A 150 10.11 6.76 32.61
CA ASP A 150 11.08 5.87 33.28
C ASP A 150 10.88 4.39 32.93
N HIS A 151 9.79 4.07 32.22
CA HIS A 151 9.51 2.78 31.60
C HIS A 151 9.17 2.96 30.12
N VAL A 152 9.61 2.02 29.27
CA VAL A 152 9.40 2.08 27.81
C VAL A 152 9.03 0.73 27.20
N GLY A 153 8.25 0.80 26.13
CA GLY A 153 8.19 -0.24 25.11
C GLY A 153 9.09 0.11 23.93
N VAL A 154 9.79 -0.89 23.38
CA VAL A 154 10.71 -0.70 22.24
C VAL A 154 10.10 -1.17 20.92
N ALA A 155 10.35 -0.42 19.85
CA ALA A 155 9.93 -0.79 18.49
C ALA A 155 10.94 -0.32 17.44
N ASN A 156 10.90 -0.92 16.25
CA ASN A 156 11.84 -0.62 15.17
C ASN A 156 11.64 0.81 14.61
N GLY A 157 12.67 1.65 14.68
CA GLY A 157 12.62 3.05 14.20
C GLY A 157 12.65 3.21 12.67
N ARG A 158 12.91 2.15 11.92
CA ARG A 158 12.86 2.09 10.45
C ARG A 158 11.54 1.53 9.91
N MET A 159 10.68 0.98 10.77
CA MET A 159 9.40 0.38 10.41
C MET A 159 8.28 0.84 11.36
N TYR A 160 7.42 1.72 10.88
CA TYR A 160 6.34 2.30 11.69
C TYR A 160 5.20 1.37 12.19
N PRO A 161 4.81 0.26 11.53
CA PRO A 161 3.52 -0.37 11.82
C PRO A 161 3.35 -0.92 13.25
N ASP A 162 4.40 -1.55 13.80
CA ASP A 162 4.35 -2.12 15.15
C ASP A 162 4.33 -1.00 16.20
N ALA A 163 5.18 0.02 16.03
CA ALA A 163 5.24 1.21 16.87
C ALA A 163 3.91 1.99 16.88
N LEU A 164 3.30 2.16 15.71
CA LEU A 164 2.01 2.83 15.56
C LEU A 164 0.89 2.07 16.27
N SER A 165 0.83 0.75 16.08
CA SER A 165 -0.19 -0.10 16.71
C SER A 165 -0.10 -0.06 18.24
N ALA A 166 1.11 0.14 18.78
CA ALA A 166 1.35 0.25 20.22
C ALA A 166 0.85 1.56 20.85
N SER A 167 0.42 2.56 20.07
CA SER A 167 0.14 3.92 20.58
C SER A 167 -0.88 3.95 21.72
N ARG A 168 -1.98 3.17 21.62
CA ARG A 168 -2.99 3.08 22.69
C ARG A 168 -2.49 2.27 23.87
N PHE A 169 -1.89 1.11 23.61
CA PHE A 169 -1.32 0.21 24.62
C PHE A 169 -0.34 0.94 25.54
N ILE A 170 0.65 1.66 24.98
CA ILE A 170 1.65 2.36 25.80
C ILE A 170 1.05 3.52 26.59
N LYS A 171 -0.02 4.17 26.09
CA LYS A 171 -0.77 5.18 26.84
C LYS A 171 -1.46 4.55 28.05
N GLU A 172 -2.13 3.42 27.86
CA GLU A 172 -2.83 2.72 28.94
C GLU A 172 -1.88 2.18 30.02
N LYS A 173 -0.69 1.70 29.62
CA LYS A 173 0.35 1.25 30.55
C LYS A 173 1.20 2.37 31.15
N GLU A 174 0.97 3.62 30.74
CA GLU A 174 1.73 4.80 31.17
C GLU A 174 3.25 4.70 30.88
N ILE A 175 3.63 4.04 29.79
CA ILE A 175 5.04 3.87 29.35
C ILE A 175 5.34 4.66 28.07
N GLY A 176 6.61 4.96 27.85
CA GLY A 176 7.09 5.63 26.64
C GLY A 176 7.32 4.67 25.47
N LEU A 177 7.45 5.21 24.26
CA LEU A 177 7.91 4.52 23.07
C LEU A 177 9.37 4.86 22.77
N ALA A 178 10.23 3.85 22.85
CA ALA A 178 11.62 3.91 22.42
C ALA A 178 11.79 3.32 21.02
N LEU A 179 12.34 4.10 20.09
CA LEU A 179 12.69 3.63 18.75
C LEU A 179 14.12 3.09 18.74
N VAL A 180 14.32 1.91 18.16
CA VAL A 180 15.62 1.22 18.10
C VAL A 180 15.96 0.73 16.70
N GLU A 181 17.24 0.47 16.44
CA GLU A 181 17.67 -0.25 15.24
C GLU A 181 17.35 -1.75 15.36
N ALA A 182 17.29 -2.45 14.22
CA ALA A 182 16.91 -3.85 14.21
C ALA A 182 17.92 -4.76 14.92
N ASP A 183 19.21 -4.42 14.83
CA ASP A 183 20.34 -5.15 15.39
C ASP A 183 20.77 -4.65 16.78
N ASP A 184 20.09 -3.65 17.34
CA ASP A 184 20.30 -3.24 18.72
C ASP A 184 19.94 -4.39 19.66
N THR A 185 20.87 -4.72 20.56
CA THR A 185 20.66 -5.78 21.58
C THR A 185 20.22 -5.21 22.92
N LYS A 186 20.32 -3.89 23.09
CA LYS A 186 19.89 -3.10 24.26
C LYS A 186 19.45 -1.71 23.81
N ILE A 187 18.65 -1.03 24.62
CA ILE A 187 18.34 0.38 24.39
C ILE A 187 19.58 1.28 24.58
N SER A 188 19.56 2.46 23.97
CA SER A 188 20.61 3.47 24.15
C SER A 188 20.78 3.82 25.64
N SER A 189 22.03 3.98 26.08
CA SER A 189 22.34 4.46 27.43
C SER A 189 21.82 5.87 27.72
N ASP A 190 21.46 6.63 26.67
CA ASP A 190 20.84 7.95 26.81
C ASP A 190 19.35 7.88 27.20
N ILE A 191 18.75 6.69 27.17
CA ILE A 191 17.38 6.42 27.64
C ILE A 191 17.48 6.00 29.10
N GLU A 192 17.10 6.90 30.00
CA GLU A 192 17.04 6.66 31.45
C GLU A 192 15.72 5.96 31.83
N ALA A 193 15.44 4.83 31.20
CA ALA A 193 14.20 4.06 31.41
C ALA A 193 14.43 2.55 31.32
N SER A 194 13.55 1.78 31.97
CA SER A 194 13.52 0.31 31.89
C SER A 194 12.68 -0.17 30.70
N VAL A 195 13.11 -1.26 30.05
CA VAL A 195 12.33 -1.88 28.96
C VAL A 195 11.34 -2.88 29.52
N ASP A 196 10.05 -2.58 29.34
CA ASP A 196 8.95 -3.43 29.80
C ASP A 196 8.40 -4.31 28.66
N TYR A 197 8.37 -3.78 27.44
CA TYR A 197 7.77 -4.44 26.28
C TYR A 197 8.61 -4.31 25.00
N VAL A 198 8.50 -5.32 24.13
CA VAL A 198 9.10 -5.31 22.79
C VAL A 198 8.01 -5.52 21.75
N PHE A 199 7.81 -4.54 20.87
CA PHE A 199 6.83 -4.61 19.79
C PHE A 199 7.52 -5.00 18.47
N GLY A 200 7.15 -6.17 17.95
CA GLY A 200 7.70 -6.72 16.71
C GLY A 200 8.55 -7.98 16.93
N GLY A 201 8.69 -8.77 15.86
CA GLY A 201 9.44 -10.03 15.89
C GLY A 201 10.96 -9.83 16.01
N GLU A 202 11.69 -10.91 16.27
CA GLU A 202 13.16 -10.89 16.46
C GLU A 202 13.92 -10.32 15.25
N ASN A 203 13.42 -10.53 14.03
CA ASN A 203 13.99 -9.94 12.81
C ASN A 203 13.78 -8.42 12.71
N SER A 204 12.86 -7.86 13.50
CA SER A 204 12.53 -6.43 13.54
C SER A 204 13.24 -5.74 14.71
N VAL A 205 13.33 -6.41 15.87
CA VAL A 205 13.94 -5.88 17.09
C VAL A 205 14.67 -7.00 17.82
N SER A 206 16.01 -6.92 17.85
CA SER A 206 16.88 -7.92 18.49
C SER A 206 16.93 -7.81 20.03
N ILE A 207 16.47 -6.70 20.60
CA ILE A 207 16.33 -6.52 22.06
C ILE A 207 15.38 -7.58 22.62
N ASN A 208 15.83 -8.31 23.64
CA ASN A 208 15.08 -9.38 24.32
C ASN A 208 14.74 -9.03 25.78
N GLU A 209 14.94 -7.76 26.17
CA GLU A 209 14.54 -7.22 27.47
C GLU A 209 13.04 -6.89 27.42
N GLY A 210 12.23 -7.39 28.37
CA GLY A 210 10.78 -7.15 28.43
C GLY A 210 9.90 -8.21 27.76
N ILE A 211 8.58 -7.98 27.79
CA ILE A 211 7.56 -8.89 27.22
C ILE A 211 7.42 -8.61 25.73
N ARG A 212 7.73 -9.60 24.89
CA ARG A 212 7.60 -9.47 23.43
C ARG A 212 6.17 -9.70 22.95
N ILE A 213 5.62 -8.72 22.24
CA ILE A 213 4.35 -8.82 21.51
C ILE A 213 4.66 -8.78 20.02
N SER A 214 4.49 -9.92 19.34
CA SER A 214 4.78 -10.05 17.91
C SER A 214 3.91 -11.07 17.21
N GLY A 215 3.68 -10.85 15.92
CA GLY A 215 2.95 -11.73 15.02
C GLY A 215 3.77 -12.20 13.82
N LYS A 216 3.15 -13.03 12.98
CA LYS A 216 3.72 -13.50 11.70
C LYS A 216 4.00 -12.37 10.70
N ASP A 217 3.26 -11.27 10.83
CA ASP A 217 3.40 -10.06 10.05
C ASP A 217 2.89 -8.85 10.87
N ARG A 218 2.99 -7.64 10.30
CA ARG A 218 2.56 -6.39 10.96
C ARG A 218 1.06 -6.37 11.33
N TYR A 219 0.21 -7.05 10.57
CA TYR A 219 -1.23 -7.08 10.82
C TYR A 219 -1.54 -7.99 12.01
N ASP A 220 -0.86 -9.14 12.08
CA ASP A 220 -0.94 -10.04 13.24
C ASP A 220 -0.35 -9.41 14.52
N THR A 221 0.79 -8.70 14.41
CA THR A 221 1.34 -7.95 15.55
C THR A 221 0.34 -6.89 16.03
N SER A 222 -0.25 -6.12 15.11
CA SER A 222 -1.24 -5.08 15.43
C SER A 222 -2.45 -5.64 16.17
N ALA A 223 -3.04 -6.74 15.68
CA ALA A 223 -4.17 -7.39 16.35
C ALA A 223 -3.81 -7.89 17.75
N LYS A 224 -2.61 -8.47 17.94
CA LYS A 224 -2.16 -8.94 19.26
C LYS A 224 -1.92 -7.82 20.26
N ILE A 225 -1.42 -6.67 19.80
CA ILE A 225 -1.25 -5.49 20.66
C ILE A 225 -2.61 -4.99 21.14
N ALA A 226 -3.57 -4.87 20.21
CA ALA A 226 -4.90 -4.36 20.52
C ALA A 226 -5.67 -5.26 21.51
N GLN A 227 -5.51 -6.59 21.41
CA GLN A 227 -6.06 -7.53 22.40
C GLN A 227 -5.52 -7.39 23.84
N MET A 228 -4.46 -6.61 24.03
CA MET A 228 -3.82 -6.40 25.33
C MET A 228 -4.21 -5.06 25.97
N THR A 229 -5.21 -4.37 25.40
CA THR A 229 -5.79 -3.14 25.93
C THR A 229 -7.24 -3.36 26.36
N ASP A 230 -7.75 -2.46 27.20
CA ASP A 230 -9.16 -2.39 27.58
C ASP A 230 -9.92 -1.32 26.76
N ALA A 231 -9.41 -0.93 25.59
CA ALA A 231 -10.00 0.09 24.73
C ALA A 231 -11.43 -0.28 24.28
N ALA A 232 -12.39 0.60 24.54
CA ALA A 232 -13.79 0.42 24.12
C ALA A 232 -14.02 0.73 22.63
N ASN A 233 -13.05 1.36 21.97
CA ASN A 233 -13.16 1.86 20.60
C ASN A 233 -12.00 1.36 19.74
N MET A 234 -12.12 1.47 18.42
CA MET A 234 -11.03 1.14 17.52
C MET A 234 -10.89 2.14 16.36
N VAL A 235 -9.66 2.33 15.89
CA VAL A 235 -9.34 3.09 14.69
C VAL A 235 -8.57 2.23 13.69
N LEU A 236 -9.17 2.02 12.52
CA LEU A 236 -8.58 1.30 11.40
C LEU A 236 -7.67 2.23 10.59
N VAL A 237 -6.43 1.81 10.41
CA VAL A 237 -5.40 2.57 9.66
C VAL A 237 -4.70 1.71 8.61
N SER A 238 -3.98 2.36 7.69
CA SER A 238 -3.20 1.63 6.69
C SER A 238 -1.93 1.03 7.29
N GLY A 239 -1.71 -0.27 7.07
CA GLY A 239 -0.42 -0.92 7.33
C GLY A 239 0.60 -0.74 6.20
N ASP A 240 0.22 -0.07 5.11
CA ASP A 240 1.02 0.08 3.88
C ASP A 240 1.54 1.52 3.68
N ASN A 241 0.82 2.52 4.18
CA ASN A 241 1.19 3.93 4.09
C ASN A 241 1.03 4.64 5.45
N PHE A 242 2.10 5.26 5.95
CA PHE A 242 2.14 5.83 7.30
C PHE A 242 1.38 7.15 7.46
N ALA A 243 1.24 7.94 6.38
CA ALA A 243 0.97 9.37 6.52
C ALA A 243 -0.36 9.68 7.22
N ASP A 244 -1.45 9.09 6.74
CA ASP A 244 -2.75 9.21 7.40
C ASP A 244 -2.75 8.47 8.74
N ALA A 245 -2.12 7.29 8.77
CA ALA A 245 -2.10 6.38 9.91
C ALA A 245 -1.51 7.04 11.18
N LEU A 246 -0.45 7.85 11.06
CA LEU A 246 0.17 8.55 12.20
C LEU A 246 -0.74 9.59 12.85
N SER A 247 -1.67 10.17 12.09
CA SER A 247 -2.62 11.13 12.65
C SER A 247 -3.72 10.48 13.51
N SER A 248 -3.82 9.14 13.50
CA SER A 248 -4.81 8.42 14.31
C SER A 248 -4.60 8.54 15.82
N VAL A 249 -3.41 8.96 16.27
CA VAL A 249 -3.12 9.18 17.71
C VAL A 249 -4.09 10.16 18.37
N ASN A 250 -4.58 11.18 17.63
CA ASN A 250 -5.58 12.12 18.15
C ASN A 250 -6.88 11.41 18.51
N ILE A 251 -7.39 10.57 17.61
CA ILE A 251 -8.62 9.81 17.83
C ILE A 251 -8.39 8.72 18.88
N ALA A 252 -7.26 8.02 18.82
CA ALA A 252 -6.88 7.01 19.82
C ALA A 252 -6.89 7.59 21.24
N ASN A 253 -6.39 8.82 21.40
CA ASN A 253 -6.34 9.49 22.69
C ASN A 253 -7.69 10.09 23.11
N ALA A 254 -8.44 10.69 22.18
CA ALA A 254 -9.72 11.34 22.48
C ALA A 254 -10.89 10.36 22.68
N ARG A 255 -10.78 9.16 22.13
CA ARG A 255 -11.83 8.14 22.13
C ARG A 255 -11.42 6.85 22.80
N GLU A 256 -10.25 6.80 23.44
CA GLU A 256 -9.73 5.56 24.04
C GLU A 256 -9.78 4.40 23.04
N ALA A 257 -9.29 4.66 21.82
CA ALA A 257 -9.43 3.74 20.70
C ALA A 257 -8.11 3.03 20.38
N ASP A 258 -8.19 1.72 20.13
CA ASP A 258 -7.05 0.93 19.66
C ASP A 258 -6.68 1.27 18.22
N VAL A 259 -5.38 1.42 17.97
CA VAL A 259 -4.86 1.64 16.62
C VAL A 259 -4.61 0.30 15.93
N VAL A 260 -5.53 -0.10 15.05
CA VAL A 260 -5.51 -1.39 14.39
C VAL A 260 -5.20 -1.23 12.90
N LEU A 261 -4.20 -1.96 12.40
CA LEU A 261 -3.92 -1.99 10.97
C LEU A 261 -5.04 -2.75 10.25
N ALA A 262 -5.65 -2.13 9.25
CA ALA A 262 -6.66 -2.77 8.43
C ALA A 262 -6.09 -4.07 7.82
N PRO A 263 -6.67 -5.25 8.09
CA PRO A 263 -6.04 -6.51 7.75
C PRO A 263 -6.06 -6.77 6.23
N ARG A 264 -5.27 -7.76 5.79
CA ARG A 264 -5.24 -8.24 4.39
C ARG A 264 -5.99 -9.55 4.17
N HIS A 265 -6.29 -10.25 5.26
CA HIS A 265 -7.06 -11.48 5.31
C HIS A 265 -8.01 -11.40 6.51
N LYS A 266 -9.01 -12.26 6.54
CA LYS A 266 -9.93 -12.36 7.67
C LYS A 266 -9.17 -12.61 8.97
N ASP A 267 -9.42 -11.76 9.95
CA ASP A 267 -8.86 -11.88 11.29
C ASP A 267 -10.00 -11.88 12.31
N PRO A 268 -10.35 -13.04 12.90
CA PRO A 268 -11.43 -13.14 13.87
C PRO A 268 -11.25 -12.21 15.09
N ARG A 269 -10.03 -11.84 15.46
CA ARG A 269 -9.77 -10.97 16.61
C ARG A 269 -10.21 -9.54 16.33
N ILE A 270 -9.92 -9.04 15.14
CA ILE A 270 -10.33 -7.69 14.71
C ILE A 270 -11.86 -7.63 14.56
N MET A 271 -12.47 -8.71 14.07
CA MET A 271 -13.94 -8.81 13.99
C MET A 271 -14.58 -8.83 15.38
N ASP A 272 -13.99 -9.57 16.31
CA ASP A 272 -14.46 -9.65 17.70
C ASP A 272 -14.39 -8.26 18.37
N MET A 273 -13.23 -7.58 18.26
CA MET A 273 -13.06 -6.19 18.69
C MET A 273 -14.11 -5.26 18.07
N ALA A 274 -14.33 -5.35 16.76
CA ALA A 274 -15.33 -4.54 16.06
C ALA A 274 -16.76 -4.81 16.56
N SER A 275 -17.07 -6.03 16.97
CA SER A 275 -18.40 -6.40 17.46
C SER A 275 -18.72 -5.86 18.85
N TYR A 276 -17.68 -5.55 19.65
CA TYR A 276 -17.81 -4.97 20.98
C TYR A 276 -17.45 -3.48 21.03
N ALA A 277 -16.94 -2.90 19.95
CA ALA A 277 -16.54 -1.49 19.92
C ALA A 277 -17.77 -0.55 19.96
N ASP A 278 -17.72 0.45 20.84
CA ASP A 278 -18.75 1.49 20.91
C ASP A 278 -18.71 2.41 19.67
N GLU A 279 -17.49 2.71 19.19
CA GLU A 279 -17.19 3.50 18.01
C GLU A 279 -16.01 2.92 17.22
N ILE A 280 -16.18 2.97 15.89
CA ILE A 280 -15.19 2.48 14.93
C ILE A 280 -14.83 3.63 13.99
N PHE A 281 -13.56 3.98 13.96
CA PHE A 281 -13.01 5.02 13.10
C PHE A 281 -12.18 4.41 11.97
N VAL A 282 -12.09 5.11 10.85
CA VAL A 282 -11.15 4.79 9.77
C VAL A 282 -10.37 6.04 9.43
N VAL A 283 -9.05 6.05 9.65
CA VAL A 283 -8.21 7.21 9.35
C VAL A 283 -7.49 6.99 8.03
N GLY A 284 -7.78 7.86 7.07
CA GLY A 284 -7.26 7.84 5.72
C GLY A 284 -8.33 7.62 4.65
N GLY A 285 -8.03 8.11 3.44
CA GLY A 285 -8.94 7.98 2.30
C GLY A 285 -8.98 6.56 1.72
N GLN A 286 -9.81 6.36 0.68
CA GLN A 286 -9.97 5.06 -0.01
C GLN A 286 -8.64 4.44 -0.50
N GLY A 287 -7.66 5.28 -0.86
CA GLY A 287 -6.35 4.80 -1.29
C GLY A 287 -5.44 4.30 -0.14
N ALA A 288 -5.74 4.68 1.10
CA ALA A 288 -4.99 4.24 2.29
C ALA A 288 -5.69 3.04 2.96
N VAL A 289 -7.00 3.16 3.18
CA VAL A 289 -7.87 2.12 3.74
C VAL A 289 -9.15 2.07 2.90
N SER A 290 -9.23 1.11 1.98
CA SER A 290 -10.40 0.96 1.11
C SER A 290 -11.61 0.40 1.87
N ASP A 291 -12.81 0.66 1.37
CA ASP A 291 -14.04 0.11 1.98
C ASP A 291 -14.04 -1.42 2.03
N GLU A 292 -13.39 -2.11 1.08
CA GLU A 292 -13.24 -3.57 1.12
C GLU A 292 -12.34 -4.02 2.27
N ARG A 293 -11.27 -3.28 2.58
CA ARG A 293 -10.43 -3.57 3.77
C ARG A 293 -11.18 -3.31 5.06
N VAL A 294 -12.05 -2.29 5.08
CA VAL A 294 -12.93 -2.02 6.22
C VAL A 294 -13.91 -3.17 6.41
N LYS A 295 -14.63 -3.59 5.37
CA LYS A 295 -15.55 -4.74 5.44
C LYS A 295 -14.84 -6.03 5.83
N LEU A 296 -13.63 -6.26 5.33
CA LEU A 296 -12.81 -7.39 5.76
C LEU A 296 -12.52 -7.34 7.27
N ALA A 297 -12.15 -6.17 7.79
CA ALA A 297 -11.87 -5.98 9.21
C ALA A 297 -13.10 -6.25 10.09
N LEU A 298 -14.24 -5.66 9.71
CA LEU A 298 -15.42 -5.61 10.57
C LEU A 298 -16.32 -6.85 10.41
N GLU A 299 -16.49 -7.30 9.18
CA GLU A 299 -17.47 -8.35 8.83
C GLU A 299 -16.78 -9.68 8.45
N GLY A 300 -15.45 -9.69 8.33
CA GLY A 300 -14.71 -10.84 7.80
C GLY A 300 -15.05 -11.15 6.35
N VAL A 301 -15.66 -10.19 5.65
CA VAL A 301 -15.95 -10.28 4.22
C VAL A 301 -14.62 -10.07 3.51
N GLU A 302 -13.96 -11.17 3.20
CA GLU A 302 -12.78 -11.16 2.34
C GLU A 302 -13.06 -10.26 1.14
N PRO A 303 -12.16 -9.30 0.83
CA PRO A 303 -12.26 -8.53 -0.39
C PRO A 303 -12.45 -9.57 -1.47
N GLU A 304 -13.59 -9.52 -2.16
CA GLU A 304 -13.80 -10.45 -3.25
C GLU A 304 -12.56 -10.27 -4.12
N ASP A 305 -11.74 -11.32 -4.25
CA ASP A 305 -10.89 -11.43 -5.43
C ASP A 305 -11.86 -11.04 -6.54
N PRO A 306 -11.58 -10.02 -7.37
CA PRO A 306 -12.52 -9.63 -8.39
C PRO A 306 -12.93 -10.85 -9.25
N ALA A 307 -12.23 -11.98 -9.16
CA ALA A 307 -12.79 -13.29 -9.40
C ALA A 307 -13.45 -13.96 -8.16
N ARG A 308 -14.76 -13.80 -7.93
CA ARG A 308 -15.54 -14.87 -7.29
C ARG A 308 -15.30 -16.13 -8.11
N ASP A 309 -14.52 -17.10 -7.63
CA ASP A 309 -14.25 -18.34 -8.34
C ASP A 309 -15.49 -19.25 -8.24
N ILE A 310 -16.48 -19.00 -9.10
CA ILE A 310 -17.66 -19.84 -9.17
C ILE A 310 -17.29 -21.09 -9.99
N ALA A 311 -17.33 -22.24 -9.30
CA ALA A 311 -16.99 -23.55 -9.83
C ALA A 311 -17.80 -23.89 -11.10
N SER A 312 -17.11 -23.85 -12.24
CA SER A 312 -17.46 -24.42 -13.56
C SER A 312 -18.78 -23.95 -14.22
N LEU A 313 -18.73 -23.76 -15.54
CA LEU A 313 -19.90 -23.47 -16.39
C LEU A 313 -21.04 -24.53 -16.29
N GLY A 314 -20.83 -25.68 -15.64
CA GLY A 314 -21.87 -26.69 -15.46
C GLY A 314 -23.02 -26.27 -14.52
N LYS A 315 -22.76 -25.37 -13.56
CA LYS A 315 -23.76 -24.91 -12.58
C LYS A 315 -24.50 -23.64 -12.98
N TYR A 316 -24.01 -22.91 -13.99
CA TYR A 316 -24.54 -21.59 -14.36
C TYR A 316 -24.68 -21.46 -15.87
N THR A 317 -25.80 -20.92 -16.32
CA THR A 317 -26.06 -20.59 -17.73
C THR A 317 -26.21 -19.10 -17.93
N ILE A 318 -25.79 -18.62 -19.09
CA ILE A 318 -26.10 -17.27 -19.55
C ILE A 318 -27.46 -17.34 -20.25
N VAL A 319 -28.43 -16.57 -19.74
CA VAL A 319 -29.76 -16.46 -20.33
C VAL A 319 -29.99 -15.03 -20.83
N ASN A 320 -30.68 -14.91 -21.96
CA ASN A 320 -31.07 -13.62 -22.52
C ASN A 320 -32.54 -13.37 -22.19
N GLU A 321 -32.82 -12.30 -21.47
CA GLU A 321 -34.16 -11.90 -21.05
C GLU A 321 -34.32 -10.40 -21.26
N GLY A 322 -35.34 -9.99 -22.01
CA GLY A 322 -35.60 -8.57 -22.29
C GLY A 322 -34.44 -7.85 -22.99
N GLY A 323 -33.64 -8.56 -23.80
CA GLY A 323 -32.48 -8.01 -24.50
C GLY A 323 -31.23 -7.84 -23.64
N LYS A 324 -31.27 -8.23 -22.36
CA LYS A 324 -30.12 -8.24 -21.44
C LYS A 324 -29.67 -9.67 -21.17
N ASN A 325 -28.39 -9.86 -20.93
CA ASN A 325 -27.83 -11.16 -20.57
C ASN A 325 -27.68 -11.24 -19.06
N PHE A 326 -28.07 -12.35 -18.47
CA PHE A 326 -27.94 -12.60 -17.03
C PHE A 326 -27.27 -13.95 -16.81
N ILE A 327 -26.69 -14.13 -15.63
CA ILE A 327 -26.10 -15.40 -15.23
C ILE A 327 -27.06 -16.08 -14.27
N LYS A 328 -27.63 -17.21 -14.68
CA LYS A 328 -28.62 -17.98 -13.93
C LYS A 328 -28.00 -19.25 -13.35
N ASN A 329 -28.25 -19.52 -12.08
CA ASN A 329 -27.91 -20.77 -11.43
C ASN A 329 -28.87 -21.87 -11.92
N ASN A 330 -28.32 -22.95 -12.47
CA ASN A 330 -29.10 -24.05 -13.03
C ASN A 330 -29.87 -24.85 -11.96
N SER A 331 -29.37 -24.87 -10.71
CA SER A 331 -29.97 -25.63 -9.61
C SER A 331 -31.07 -24.86 -8.88
N THR A 332 -30.86 -23.57 -8.64
CA THR A 332 -31.83 -22.74 -7.90
C THR A 332 -32.75 -21.92 -8.80
N SER A 333 -32.45 -21.85 -10.11
CA SER A 333 -33.10 -20.94 -11.06
C SER A 333 -32.97 -19.45 -10.71
N GLU A 334 -32.10 -19.09 -9.77
CA GLU A 334 -31.87 -17.70 -9.38
C GLU A 334 -30.83 -17.03 -10.27
N TYR A 335 -30.97 -15.72 -10.47
CA TYR A 335 -29.97 -14.90 -11.14
C TYR A 335 -28.88 -14.49 -10.14
N LEU A 336 -27.63 -14.57 -10.57
CA LEU A 336 -26.53 -13.94 -9.85
C LEU A 336 -26.77 -12.43 -9.83
N LYS A 337 -27.06 -11.92 -8.65
CA LYS A 337 -27.15 -10.49 -8.36
C LYS A 337 -25.93 -10.08 -7.55
N TYR A 338 -25.44 -8.88 -7.82
CA TYR A 338 -24.41 -8.25 -7.03
C TYR A 338 -25.09 -7.34 -6.00
N ASN A 339 -24.83 -7.54 -4.71
CA ASN A 339 -25.46 -6.73 -3.67
C ASN A 339 -24.79 -5.34 -3.61
N SER A 340 -25.61 -4.31 -3.64
CA SER A 340 -25.33 -2.94 -4.08
C SER A 340 -24.21 -2.18 -3.34
N LYS A 341 -23.23 -1.62 -4.10
CA LYS A 341 -22.85 -0.18 -4.13
C LYS A 341 -21.61 0.19 -4.99
N THR A 342 -20.90 -0.77 -5.59
CA THR A 342 -19.90 -0.54 -6.66
C THR A 342 -19.87 -1.74 -7.61
N GLU A 343 -19.55 -1.56 -8.89
CA GLU A 343 -19.71 -2.59 -9.92
C GLU A 343 -18.84 -3.84 -9.68
N GLY A 344 -19.44 -5.04 -9.71
CA GLY A 344 -18.77 -6.30 -9.35
C GLY A 344 -18.34 -7.15 -10.55
N MET A 345 -17.10 -7.66 -10.51
CA MET A 345 -16.64 -8.71 -11.41
C MET A 345 -16.98 -10.10 -10.85
N VAL A 346 -17.40 -11.03 -11.70
CA VAL A 346 -17.71 -12.42 -11.33
C VAL A 346 -16.94 -13.36 -12.24
N LYS A 347 -16.23 -14.35 -11.70
CA LYS A 347 -15.56 -15.39 -12.50
C LYS A 347 -16.43 -16.64 -12.57
N ILE A 348 -16.54 -17.21 -13.78
CA ILE A 348 -17.27 -18.46 -14.03
C ILE A 348 -16.36 -19.34 -14.89
N GLY A 349 -15.87 -20.43 -14.31
CA GLY A 349 -14.81 -21.21 -14.94
C GLY A 349 -13.58 -20.34 -15.21
N ASN A 350 -13.13 -20.27 -16.47
CA ASN A 350 -11.97 -19.44 -16.86
C ASN A 350 -12.34 -18.03 -17.37
N LYS A 351 -13.63 -17.68 -17.36
CA LYS A 351 -14.16 -16.41 -17.86
C LYS A 351 -14.50 -15.48 -16.71
N LYS A 352 -14.41 -14.17 -16.96
CA LYS A 352 -14.73 -13.14 -15.97
C LYS A 352 -15.75 -12.19 -16.58
N TYR A 353 -16.83 -11.90 -15.88
CA TYR A 353 -17.91 -11.02 -16.32
C TYR A 353 -17.98 -9.82 -15.39
N VAL A 354 -18.54 -8.72 -15.88
CA VAL A 354 -18.92 -7.58 -15.04
C VAL A 354 -20.42 -7.53 -14.98
N LEU A 355 -20.99 -7.46 -13.78
CA LEU A 355 -22.43 -7.32 -13.58
C LEU A 355 -22.79 -5.85 -13.32
N ALA A 356 -23.88 -5.39 -13.92
CA ALA A 356 -24.54 -4.14 -13.56
C ALA A 356 -25.37 -4.32 -12.27
N GLY A 357 -25.84 -3.21 -11.69
CA GLY A 357 -26.60 -3.23 -10.43
C GLY A 357 -27.91 -4.03 -10.49
N ASP A 358 -28.47 -4.22 -11.69
CA ASP A 358 -29.65 -5.07 -11.93
C ASP A 358 -29.32 -6.56 -12.12
N GLY A 359 -28.03 -6.94 -12.05
CA GLY A 359 -27.53 -8.30 -12.29
C GLY A 359 -27.26 -8.63 -13.76
N SER A 360 -27.52 -7.70 -14.69
CA SER A 360 -27.22 -7.92 -16.11
C SER A 360 -25.72 -7.87 -16.39
N ILE A 361 -25.25 -8.69 -17.33
CA ILE A 361 -23.86 -8.72 -17.77
C ILE A 361 -23.58 -7.50 -18.65
N ARG A 362 -22.56 -6.72 -18.26
CA ARG A 362 -22.06 -5.63 -19.11
C ARG A 362 -21.27 -6.19 -20.28
N ASN A 363 -21.58 -5.68 -21.47
CA ASN A 363 -20.96 -6.03 -22.73
C ASN A 363 -20.39 -4.78 -23.41
N GLY A 364 -19.28 -4.92 -24.13
CA GLY A 364 -18.55 -3.81 -24.74
C GLY A 364 -17.65 -3.07 -23.76
N TRP A 365 -17.48 -1.76 -23.98
CA TRP A 365 -16.62 -0.89 -23.17
C TRP A 365 -17.15 -0.67 -21.77
N ILE A 366 -16.29 -0.89 -20.78
CA ILE A 366 -16.60 -0.76 -19.37
C ILE A 366 -15.53 0.11 -18.71
N SER A 367 -15.95 1.12 -17.95
CA SER A 367 -15.06 1.96 -17.15
C SER A 367 -15.44 1.85 -15.68
N MET A 368 -14.49 1.43 -14.84
CA MET A 368 -14.67 1.24 -13.40
C MET A 368 -13.36 1.53 -12.67
N PHE A 369 -13.42 2.18 -11.50
CA PHE A 369 -12.25 2.50 -10.66
C PHE A 369 -11.09 3.20 -11.41
N GLY A 370 -11.42 4.11 -12.33
CA GLY A 370 -10.42 4.80 -13.18
C GLY A 370 -9.75 3.93 -14.25
N LYS A 371 -10.17 2.67 -14.39
CA LYS A 371 -9.64 1.69 -15.34
C LYS A 371 -10.65 1.41 -16.45
N LYS A 372 -10.14 0.95 -17.59
CA LYS A 372 -10.95 0.59 -18.77
C LYS A 372 -10.84 -0.90 -19.05
N TYR A 373 -11.95 -1.50 -19.42
CA TYR A 373 -12.11 -2.92 -19.69
C TYR A 373 -12.96 -3.09 -20.95
N TYR A 374 -12.90 -4.27 -21.54
CA TYR A 374 -13.78 -4.65 -22.63
C TYR A 374 -14.32 -6.06 -22.40
N SER A 375 -15.63 -6.21 -22.54
CA SER A 375 -16.35 -7.47 -22.35
C SER A 375 -17.00 -7.88 -23.66
N THR A 376 -17.01 -9.18 -23.95
CA THR A 376 -17.66 -9.74 -25.14
C THR A 376 -18.58 -10.87 -24.73
N MET A 377 -19.77 -10.97 -25.32
CA MET A 377 -20.62 -12.13 -25.11
C MET A 377 -20.26 -13.28 -26.07
N PRO A 378 -20.25 -14.54 -25.62
CA PRO A 378 -20.46 -15.04 -24.25
C PRO A 378 -19.15 -15.20 -23.46
N ASN A 379 -18.08 -14.51 -23.82
CA ASN A 379 -16.71 -14.75 -23.32
C ASN A 379 -16.30 -13.92 -22.10
N GLY A 380 -17.07 -12.89 -21.76
CA GLY A 380 -16.76 -11.94 -20.69
C GLY A 380 -15.61 -11.00 -21.06
N LEU A 381 -14.93 -10.52 -20.02
CA LEU A 381 -13.77 -9.66 -20.08
C LEU A 381 -12.65 -10.29 -20.90
N VAL A 382 -12.15 -9.53 -21.87
CA VAL A 382 -11.06 -9.94 -22.75
C VAL A 382 -9.70 -9.74 -22.08
N ARG A 383 -8.72 -10.53 -22.53
CA ARG A 383 -7.31 -10.43 -22.14
C ARG A 383 -6.44 -10.48 -23.39
N GLY A 384 -5.20 -10.00 -23.27
CA GLY A 384 -4.25 -10.01 -24.37
C GLY A 384 -4.62 -9.04 -25.49
N TRP A 385 -4.08 -9.30 -26.67
CA TRP A 385 -4.35 -8.54 -27.88
C TRP A 385 -5.75 -8.78 -28.41
N ASN A 386 -6.48 -7.70 -28.62
CA ASN A 386 -7.81 -7.69 -29.22
C ASN A 386 -7.91 -6.53 -30.23
N TYR A 387 -8.48 -6.79 -31.41
CA TYR A 387 -8.80 -5.76 -32.39
C TYR A 387 -10.22 -5.26 -32.16
N ILE A 388 -10.34 -4.03 -31.66
CA ILE A 388 -11.62 -3.42 -31.23
C ILE A 388 -11.68 -2.02 -31.85
N ASP A 389 -12.83 -1.62 -32.38
CA ASP A 389 -13.05 -0.26 -32.94
C ASP A 389 -11.91 0.22 -33.84
N GLY A 390 -11.50 -0.62 -34.80
CA GLY A 390 -10.51 -0.28 -35.81
C GLY A 390 -9.05 -0.28 -35.34
N ALA A 391 -8.74 -0.66 -34.09
CA ALA A 391 -7.35 -0.68 -33.61
C ALA A 391 -7.03 -1.83 -32.64
N ASN A 392 -5.77 -2.28 -32.70
CA ASN A 392 -5.20 -3.26 -31.77
C ASN A 392 -5.04 -2.63 -30.38
N ARG A 393 -5.53 -3.35 -29.37
CA ARG A 393 -5.44 -2.98 -27.95
C ARG A 393 -5.01 -4.19 -27.15
N TYR A 394 -4.37 -3.94 -26.01
CA TYR A 394 -3.92 -4.99 -25.12
C TYR A 394 -4.56 -4.86 -23.74
N PHE A 395 -5.04 -5.99 -23.22
CA PHE A 395 -5.67 -6.09 -21.91
C PHE A 395 -4.82 -6.97 -21.00
N SER A 396 -4.58 -6.50 -19.79
CA SER A 396 -3.74 -7.18 -18.80
C SER A 396 -4.15 -8.64 -18.62
N PRO A 397 -3.21 -9.59 -18.70
CA PRO A 397 -3.53 -11.01 -18.57
C PRO A 397 -4.02 -11.39 -17.16
N GLU A 398 -3.70 -10.56 -16.16
CA GLU A 398 -4.05 -10.79 -14.76
C GLU A 398 -5.24 -9.94 -14.31
N SER A 399 -5.19 -8.61 -14.56
CA SER A 399 -6.17 -7.66 -14.07
C SER A 399 -7.28 -7.31 -15.07
N TYR A 400 -7.20 -7.78 -16.32
CA TYR A 400 -8.12 -7.44 -17.44
C TYR A 400 -8.14 -5.96 -17.84
N GLU A 401 -7.39 -5.10 -17.16
CA GLU A 401 -7.36 -3.67 -17.45
C GLU A 401 -6.68 -3.41 -18.80
N MET A 402 -7.25 -2.51 -19.60
CA MET A 402 -6.66 -2.07 -20.86
C MET A 402 -5.40 -1.26 -20.59
N TYR A 403 -4.31 -1.63 -21.25
CA TYR A 403 -3.10 -0.82 -21.24
C TYR A 403 -3.28 0.42 -22.11
N ARG A 404 -3.03 1.59 -21.54
CA ARG A 404 -3.22 2.90 -22.17
C ARG A 404 -2.26 3.93 -21.61
N ASN A 405 -2.02 4.97 -22.40
CA ASN A 405 -1.23 6.14 -22.01
C ASN A 405 0.18 5.79 -21.47
N GLY A 406 0.99 5.10 -22.28
CA GLY A 406 2.33 4.72 -21.85
C GLY A 406 2.94 3.57 -22.62
N VAL A 407 4.11 3.13 -22.18
CA VAL A 407 4.79 1.94 -22.70
C VAL A 407 4.49 0.77 -21.78
N PHE A 408 4.07 -0.35 -22.36
CA PHE A 408 3.74 -1.56 -21.63
C PHE A 408 4.33 -2.79 -22.31
N THR A 409 4.85 -3.70 -21.50
CA THR A 409 5.12 -5.09 -21.81
C THR A 409 3.80 -5.85 -21.98
N THR A 410 3.68 -6.58 -23.09
CA THR A 410 2.50 -7.36 -23.51
C THR A 410 2.78 -8.87 -23.58
N GLY A 411 3.92 -9.29 -23.04
CA GLY A 411 4.42 -10.66 -23.05
C GLY A 411 5.94 -10.64 -23.26
N PRO A 412 6.50 -11.37 -24.24
CA PRO A 412 7.88 -11.16 -24.68
C PRO A 412 8.09 -9.83 -25.42
N HIS A 413 7.02 -9.11 -25.77
CA HIS A 413 7.08 -7.84 -26.49
C HIS A 413 6.66 -6.65 -25.61
N CYS A 414 6.92 -5.44 -26.11
CA CYS A 414 6.44 -4.19 -25.53
C CYS A 414 6.04 -3.17 -26.61
N TYR A 415 5.05 -2.35 -26.29
CA TYR A 415 4.48 -1.37 -27.22
C TYR A 415 4.10 -0.07 -26.51
N TRP A 416 3.98 0.99 -27.31
CA TRP A 416 3.54 2.29 -26.87
C TRP A 416 2.05 2.47 -27.17
N PHE A 417 1.27 2.84 -26.16
CA PHE A 417 -0.17 2.96 -26.23
C PHE A 417 -0.63 4.41 -26.05
N ALA A 418 -1.61 4.82 -26.85
CA ALA A 418 -2.34 6.07 -26.70
C ALA A 418 -3.31 6.00 -25.51
N ASP A 419 -3.92 7.13 -25.17
CA ASP A 419 -4.87 7.20 -24.06
C ASP A 419 -6.14 6.36 -24.27
N ASN A 420 -6.55 6.17 -25.53
CA ASN A 420 -7.66 5.28 -25.88
C ASN A 420 -7.26 3.79 -25.98
N GLY A 421 -6.01 3.44 -25.64
CA GLY A 421 -5.47 2.09 -25.69
C GLY A 421 -5.04 1.61 -27.09
N ALA A 422 -5.14 2.44 -28.13
CA ALA A 422 -4.62 2.09 -29.45
C ALA A 422 -3.08 2.12 -29.45
N VAL A 423 -2.45 1.19 -30.18
CA VAL A 423 -1.01 1.19 -30.38
C VAL A 423 -0.57 2.42 -31.18
N ARG A 424 0.48 3.07 -30.70
CA ARG A 424 1.18 4.17 -31.39
C ARG A 424 2.47 3.66 -32.02
N THR A 425 2.80 4.24 -33.17
CA THR A 425 4.04 3.96 -33.90
C THR A 425 4.81 5.24 -34.17
N GLY A 426 6.05 5.10 -34.66
CA GLY A 426 6.90 6.23 -35.01
C GLY A 426 7.84 6.67 -33.88
N ALA A 427 8.38 7.87 -34.00
CA ALA A 427 9.40 8.37 -33.09
C ALA A 427 8.78 8.92 -31.79
N LYS A 428 9.13 8.33 -30.65
CA LYS A 428 8.77 8.81 -29.30
C LYS A 428 10.02 9.35 -28.61
N ARG A 429 9.95 10.55 -28.02
CA ARG A 429 10.98 10.98 -27.05
C ARG A 429 10.95 10.05 -25.83
N THR A 430 12.05 9.97 -25.12
CA THR A 430 12.14 9.22 -23.85
C THR A 430 12.87 10.10 -22.85
N GLY A 431 13.11 9.63 -21.63
CA GLY A 431 13.80 10.44 -20.61
C GLY A 431 15.11 11.07 -21.07
N ARG A 432 15.77 10.49 -22.08
CA ARG A 432 16.97 11.02 -22.71
C ARG A 432 16.70 12.24 -23.60
N PRO A 433 17.20 13.43 -23.25
CA PRO A 433 17.09 14.61 -24.11
C PRO A 433 17.77 14.36 -25.46
N ALA A 434 17.17 14.83 -26.55
CA ALA A 434 17.64 14.73 -27.94
C ALA A 434 17.64 13.33 -28.61
N LYS A 435 17.20 12.25 -27.95
CA LYS A 435 17.05 10.93 -28.59
C LYS A 435 15.61 10.48 -28.73
N TYR A 436 15.32 9.87 -29.88
CA TYR A 436 14.03 9.27 -30.18
C TYR A 436 14.17 7.75 -30.25
N VAL A 437 13.23 7.06 -29.63
CA VAL A 437 13.00 5.64 -29.84
C VAL A 437 11.91 5.49 -30.88
N ARG A 438 12.22 4.83 -32.00
CA ARG A 438 11.20 4.44 -32.99
C ARG A 438 10.41 3.25 -32.45
N TRP A 439 9.09 3.30 -32.55
CA TRP A 439 8.16 2.25 -32.15
C TRP A 439 7.46 1.65 -33.36
N SER A 440 7.43 0.33 -33.41
CA SER A 440 6.72 -0.45 -34.43
C SER A 440 5.39 -0.96 -33.89
N ALA A 441 4.40 -1.11 -34.77
CA ALA A 441 3.17 -1.84 -34.48
C ALA A 441 3.47 -3.34 -34.30
N PRO A 442 2.64 -4.07 -33.55
CA PRO A 442 2.78 -5.52 -33.45
C PRO A 442 2.51 -6.19 -34.80
N THR A 443 3.33 -7.17 -35.18
CA THR A 443 3.00 -8.06 -36.30
C THR A 443 1.97 -9.10 -35.88
N ASN A 444 1.27 -9.73 -36.84
CA ASN A 444 0.34 -10.82 -36.54
C ASN A 444 0.99 -11.97 -35.78
N ASN A 445 2.28 -12.25 -36.04
CA ASN A 445 3.03 -13.27 -35.33
C ASN A 445 3.36 -12.85 -33.89
N GLU A 446 3.72 -11.58 -33.66
CA GLU A 446 3.95 -11.06 -32.30
C GLU A 446 2.66 -11.08 -31.48
N ILE A 447 1.51 -10.71 -32.07
CA ILE A 447 0.18 -10.80 -31.45
C ILE A 447 -0.12 -12.24 -31.02
N LYS A 448 0.13 -13.21 -31.91
CA LYS A 448 -0.08 -14.63 -31.63
C LYS A 448 0.79 -15.09 -30.46
N ILE A 449 2.09 -14.79 -30.51
CA ILE A 449 3.05 -15.15 -29.44
C ILE A 449 2.65 -14.53 -28.09
N ASP A 450 2.27 -13.25 -28.07
CA ASP A 450 1.84 -12.54 -26.86
C ASP A 450 0.54 -13.11 -26.27
N ASN A 451 -0.36 -13.63 -27.10
CA ASN A 451 -1.59 -14.28 -26.62
C ASN A 451 -1.31 -15.71 -26.15
N GLU A 452 -0.46 -16.47 -26.84
CA GLU A 452 0.01 -17.79 -26.39
C GLU A 452 0.76 -17.69 -25.06
N TRP A 453 1.51 -16.61 -24.87
CA TRP A 453 2.16 -16.28 -23.61
C TRP A 453 1.19 -16.38 -22.44
N ILE A 454 -0.06 -15.93 -22.56
CA ILE A 454 -1.01 -15.88 -21.44
C ILE A 454 -1.25 -17.27 -20.82
N ASN A 455 -1.25 -18.32 -21.64
CA ASN A 455 -1.70 -19.66 -21.23
C ASN A 455 -0.56 -20.64 -20.85
N ARG A 456 0.70 -20.20 -20.85
CA ARG A 456 1.81 -21.07 -20.40
C ARG A 456 1.75 -21.33 -18.89
N SER A 457 2.22 -22.51 -18.48
CA SER A 457 2.19 -23.01 -17.08
C SER A 457 2.91 -22.11 -16.05
N ASP A 458 3.87 -21.30 -16.47
CA ASP A 458 4.65 -20.35 -15.66
C ASP A 458 4.00 -18.94 -15.57
N SER A 459 2.68 -18.84 -15.70
CA SER A 459 1.94 -17.57 -15.81
C SER A 459 2.06 -16.64 -14.62
N ALA A 460 1.97 -17.15 -13.39
CA ALA A 460 2.04 -16.32 -12.17
C ALA A 460 3.35 -15.51 -12.09
N GLN A 461 4.49 -16.19 -12.27
CA GLN A 461 5.81 -15.57 -12.30
C GLN A 461 5.91 -14.52 -13.42
N ARG A 462 5.48 -14.88 -14.64
CA ARG A 462 5.57 -13.99 -15.80
C ARG A 462 4.73 -12.73 -15.65
N PHE A 463 3.53 -12.85 -15.08
CA PHE A 463 2.64 -11.69 -14.87
C PHE A 463 3.18 -10.78 -13.77
N LYS A 464 3.75 -11.32 -12.69
CA LYS A 464 4.43 -10.53 -11.66
C LYS A 464 5.62 -9.75 -12.24
N SER A 465 6.50 -10.40 -13.01
CA SER A 465 7.62 -9.70 -13.67
C SER A 465 7.16 -8.63 -14.65
N GLN A 466 6.12 -8.93 -15.45
CA GLN A 466 5.52 -7.97 -16.38
C GLN A 466 4.96 -6.73 -15.65
N LYS A 467 4.33 -6.91 -14.48
CA LYS A 467 3.87 -5.80 -13.64
C LYS A 467 5.02 -4.90 -13.17
N VAL A 468 6.15 -5.49 -12.77
CA VAL A 468 7.34 -4.73 -12.34
C VAL A 468 7.89 -3.89 -13.51
N ALA A 469 8.03 -4.48 -14.70
CA ALA A 469 8.45 -3.75 -15.90
C ALA A 469 7.49 -2.60 -16.24
N ASN A 470 6.19 -2.87 -16.24
CA ASN A 470 5.15 -1.88 -16.54
C ASN A 470 5.12 -0.77 -15.49
N PHE A 471 5.37 -1.08 -14.22
CA PHE A 471 5.48 -0.09 -13.16
C PHE A 471 6.68 0.83 -13.38
N ALA A 472 7.86 0.26 -13.64
CA ALA A 472 9.06 1.05 -13.93
C ALA A 472 8.86 1.97 -15.14
N ALA A 473 8.26 1.45 -16.22
CA ALA A 473 8.02 2.18 -17.46
C ALA A 473 7.16 3.44 -17.29
N LYS A 474 6.30 3.52 -16.26
CA LYS A 474 5.50 4.71 -15.95
C LYS A 474 6.34 5.92 -15.57
N TYR A 475 7.57 5.69 -15.11
CA TYR A 475 8.48 6.72 -14.64
C TYR A 475 9.54 7.10 -15.68
N ASP A 476 9.39 6.71 -16.95
CA ASP A 476 10.15 7.33 -18.06
C ASP A 476 10.16 8.86 -17.85
N TYR A 477 11.28 9.52 -18.15
CA TYR A 477 11.54 10.95 -17.87
C TYR A 477 11.88 11.35 -16.43
N LEU A 478 11.90 10.42 -15.46
CA LEU A 478 12.36 10.76 -14.11
C LEU A 478 13.84 11.22 -14.15
N PRO A 479 14.23 12.30 -13.45
CA PRO A 479 15.60 12.80 -13.51
C PRO A 479 16.62 11.80 -13.00
N TYR A 480 17.89 11.98 -13.37
CA TYR A 480 18.96 11.21 -12.77
C TYR A 480 19.25 11.76 -11.38
N ARG A 481 19.35 10.87 -10.39
CA ARG A 481 19.87 11.22 -9.07
C ARG A 481 20.82 10.15 -8.58
N TRP A 482 22.07 10.54 -8.34
CA TRP A 482 23.07 9.67 -7.70
C TRP A 482 22.50 9.09 -6.41
N ILE A 483 22.53 7.77 -6.25
CA ILE A 483 21.99 7.04 -5.09
C ILE A 483 20.46 7.15 -4.90
N GLY A 484 19.72 7.72 -5.86
CA GLY A 484 18.25 7.79 -5.82
C GLY A 484 17.56 6.41 -5.89
N THR A 485 16.77 6.04 -4.88
CA THR A 485 16.16 4.71 -4.74
C THR A 485 14.64 4.71 -4.66
N ASN A 486 14.00 5.76 -5.17
CA ASN A 486 12.55 5.90 -5.12
C ASN A 486 12.03 6.47 -6.44
N LEU A 487 11.12 5.75 -7.09
CA LEU A 487 10.50 6.19 -8.33
C LEU A 487 9.36 7.21 -8.09
N LYS A 488 8.69 7.15 -6.92
CA LYS A 488 7.48 7.91 -6.62
C LYS A 488 7.72 9.33 -6.11
N ASN A 489 8.91 9.65 -5.61
CA ASN A 489 9.17 10.95 -5.00
C ASN A 489 9.51 12.07 -6.00
N GLY A 490 9.61 11.76 -7.30
CA GLY A 490 9.95 12.74 -8.34
C GLY A 490 11.42 13.22 -8.33
N GLN A 491 12.23 12.81 -7.35
CA GLN A 491 13.57 13.37 -7.13
C GLN A 491 14.65 12.71 -7.99
N GLY A 492 14.32 11.62 -8.69
CA GLY A 492 15.25 10.92 -9.55
C GLY A 492 15.74 9.59 -8.99
N VAL A 493 16.27 8.78 -9.90
CA VAL A 493 16.77 7.43 -9.63
C VAL A 493 18.11 7.23 -10.34
N TYR A 494 18.97 6.35 -9.83
CA TYR A 494 20.19 5.90 -10.53
C TYR A 494 20.05 4.45 -11.02
N CYS A 495 21.07 3.95 -11.71
CA CYS A 495 21.02 2.68 -12.44
C CYS A 495 20.61 1.47 -11.59
N CYS A 496 21.22 1.24 -10.42
CA CYS A 496 20.80 0.15 -9.52
C CYS A 496 19.69 0.54 -8.55
N GLY A 497 19.47 1.84 -8.32
CA GLY A 497 18.31 2.34 -7.60
C GLY A 497 17.00 2.00 -8.30
N LEU A 498 17.01 1.88 -9.62
CA LEU A 498 15.85 1.53 -10.43
C LEU A 498 15.34 0.09 -10.15
N PRO A 499 16.14 -0.99 -10.32
CA PRO A 499 15.76 -2.33 -9.91
C PRO A 499 15.21 -2.40 -8.49
N TYR A 500 15.93 -1.79 -7.53
CA TYR A 500 15.51 -1.74 -6.14
C TYR A 500 14.15 -1.06 -5.96
N ALA A 501 14.00 0.15 -6.50
CA ALA A 501 12.77 0.94 -6.37
C ALA A 501 11.57 0.29 -7.05
N ALA A 502 11.79 -0.42 -8.17
CA ALA A 502 10.74 -1.11 -8.89
C ALA A 502 10.29 -2.39 -8.15
N TYR A 503 11.23 -3.22 -7.70
CA TYR A 503 10.90 -4.52 -7.08
C TYR A 503 10.35 -4.37 -5.65
N LYS A 504 10.83 -3.40 -4.86
CA LYS A 504 10.33 -3.17 -3.49
C LYS A 504 8.84 -2.82 -3.45
N GLU A 505 8.34 -2.16 -4.51
CA GLU A 505 6.92 -1.82 -4.65
C GLU A 505 6.03 -3.06 -4.67
N PHE A 506 6.56 -4.18 -5.17
CA PHE A 506 5.87 -5.46 -5.25
C PHE A 506 6.25 -6.41 -4.11
N GLY A 507 6.78 -5.86 -3.01
CA GLY A 507 7.19 -6.63 -1.82
C GLY A 507 8.38 -7.55 -2.06
N VAL A 508 9.15 -7.33 -3.14
CA VAL A 508 10.35 -8.12 -3.44
C VAL A 508 11.57 -7.39 -2.89
N LEU A 509 12.21 -8.01 -1.89
CA LEU A 509 13.48 -7.54 -1.35
C LEU A 509 14.59 -7.81 -2.38
N ILE A 510 15.44 -6.83 -2.60
CA ILE A 510 16.66 -6.93 -3.42
C ILE A 510 17.67 -5.95 -2.80
N PRO A 511 18.99 -6.23 -2.83
CA PRO A 511 19.99 -5.36 -2.19
C PRO A 511 19.81 -3.87 -2.51
N GLY A 512 19.54 -3.09 -1.45
CA GLY A 512 19.31 -1.65 -1.48
C GLY A 512 20.11 -0.89 -0.42
N PRO A 513 19.82 0.41 -0.24
CA PRO A 513 20.45 1.28 0.77
C PRO A 513 20.39 0.74 2.20
N GLU A 514 19.35 -0.03 2.51
CA GLU A 514 19.09 -0.55 3.84
C GLU A 514 20.13 -1.56 4.33
N ILE A 515 20.80 -2.29 3.43
CA ILE A 515 21.83 -3.27 3.79
C ILE A 515 23.26 -2.84 3.42
N ILE A 516 23.41 -1.73 2.68
CA ILE A 516 24.71 -1.25 2.19
C ILE A 516 25.21 -0.11 3.09
N ARG A 517 26.21 -0.43 3.93
CA ARG A 517 26.81 0.53 4.88
C ARG A 517 27.37 1.80 4.21
N ASN A 518 27.97 1.66 3.03
CA ASN A 518 28.52 2.79 2.28
C ASN A 518 28.19 2.67 0.78
N LEU A 519 27.13 3.37 0.36
CA LEU A 519 26.67 3.40 -1.03
C LEU A 519 27.65 4.07 -2.00
N ASN A 520 28.60 4.87 -1.50
CA ASN A 520 29.64 5.48 -2.34
C ASN A 520 30.81 4.52 -2.61
N SER A 521 30.88 3.39 -1.91
CA SER A 521 31.91 2.38 -2.17
C SER A 521 31.82 1.85 -3.60
N GLU A 522 32.97 1.43 -4.14
CA GLU A 522 33.10 0.99 -5.54
C GLU A 522 32.57 2.01 -6.54
N ARG A 523 32.75 3.31 -6.25
CA ARG A 523 32.25 4.41 -7.10
C ARG A 523 30.74 4.32 -7.33
N GLY A 524 29.96 3.91 -6.32
CA GLY A 524 28.51 3.76 -6.43
C GLY A 524 28.04 2.43 -7.03
N TYR A 525 28.97 1.53 -7.37
CA TYR A 525 28.65 0.26 -8.02
C TYR A 525 28.47 -0.92 -7.06
N ILE A 526 28.74 -0.73 -5.76
CA ILE A 526 28.55 -1.77 -4.74
C ILE A 526 27.15 -2.37 -4.80
N MET A 527 26.12 -1.54 -4.99
CA MET A 527 24.74 -2.01 -5.05
C MET A 527 24.48 -2.82 -6.32
N VAL A 528 25.01 -2.40 -7.47
CA VAL A 528 24.95 -3.19 -8.72
C VAL A 528 25.56 -4.58 -8.50
N ARG A 529 26.73 -4.63 -7.88
CA ARG A 529 27.45 -5.87 -7.60
C ARG A 529 26.68 -6.78 -6.66
N LEU A 530 26.20 -6.26 -5.53
CA LEU A 530 25.46 -7.06 -4.53
C LEU A 530 24.12 -7.55 -5.07
N GLN A 531 23.37 -6.72 -5.79
CA GLN A 531 22.15 -7.15 -6.45
C GLN A 531 22.39 -8.34 -7.39
N TYR A 532 23.49 -8.32 -8.14
CA TYR A 532 23.85 -9.43 -9.02
C TYR A 532 24.39 -10.64 -8.28
N GLN A 533 25.34 -10.48 -7.36
CA GLN A 533 26.04 -11.59 -6.69
C GLN A 533 25.19 -12.30 -5.62
N MET A 534 24.32 -11.56 -4.94
CA MET A 534 23.46 -12.10 -3.88
C MET A 534 22.07 -12.49 -4.40
N ALA A 535 21.83 -12.45 -5.71
CA ALA A 535 20.53 -12.67 -6.35
C ALA A 535 19.73 -13.84 -5.76
N ASN A 536 20.37 -15.00 -5.58
CA ASN A 536 19.74 -16.21 -5.04
C ASN A 536 19.22 -16.05 -3.60
N GLN A 537 19.90 -15.25 -2.77
CA GLN A 537 19.47 -14.99 -1.39
C GLN A 537 18.18 -14.14 -1.32
N TYR A 538 17.88 -13.43 -2.40
CA TYR A 538 16.73 -12.53 -2.52
C TYR A 538 15.66 -13.09 -3.46
N GLY A 539 15.65 -14.41 -3.68
CA GLY A 539 14.63 -15.09 -4.47
C GLY A 539 14.77 -14.91 -5.99
N PHE A 540 15.92 -14.46 -6.49
CA PHE A 540 16.20 -14.43 -7.92
C PHE A 540 16.99 -15.67 -8.36
N LYS A 541 16.89 -16.03 -9.64
CA LYS A 541 17.73 -17.03 -10.28
C LYS A 541 18.44 -16.43 -11.49
N TYR A 542 19.63 -16.93 -11.78
CA TYR A 542 20.33 -16.61 -13.02
C TYR A 542 19.66 -17.32 -14.20
N VAL A 543 19.38 -16.56 -15.26
CA VAL A 543 18.91 -17.10 -16.54
C VAL A 543 19.82 -16.64 -17.66
N PRO A 544 20.12 -17.46 -18.68
CA PRO A 544 20.92 -17.03 -19.81
C PRO A 544 20.32 -15.78 -20.46
N ARG A 545 21.16 -14.79 -20.77
CA ARG A 545 20.75 -13.54 -21.45
C ARG A 545 20.45 -13.78 -22.94
N ASN A 546 19.51 -14.68 -23.20
CA ASN A 546 18.94 -14.93 -24.51
C ASN A 546 17.65 -14.10 -24.63
N TRP A 547 17.66 -13.09 -25.51
CA TRP A 547 16.55 -12.16 -25.72
C TRP A 547 15.22 -12.83 -26.08
N ASN A 548 15.24 -14.06 -26.60
CA ASN A 548 14.03 -14.82 -26.91
C ASN A 548 13.40 -15.47 -25.66
N ASN A 549 14.16 -15.61 -24.58
CA ASN A 549 13.76 -16.33 -23.38
C ASN A 549 13.56 -15.40 -22.17
N LEU A 550 13.93 -14.13 -22.28
CA LEU A 550 13.79 -13.14 -21.21
C LEU A 550 12.33 -12.70 -21.05
N PHE A 551 11.95 -12.41 -19.80
CA PHE A 551 10.63 -11.93 -19.42
C PHE A 551 10.73 -10.44 -19.18
N GLY A 552 9.72 -9.67 -19.56
CA GLY A 552 9.64 -8.29 -19.06
C GLY A 552 9.70 -8.30 -17.53
N GLY A 553 10.61 -7.52 -16.97
CA GLY A 553 10.93 -7.49 -15.54
C GLY A 553 12.29 -8.10 -15.21
N ASP A 554 12.82 -9.01 -16.03
CA ASP A 554 14.14 -9.58 -15.82
C ASP A 554 15.20 -8.47 -15.73
N LEU A 555 16.12 -8.62 -14.77
CA LEU A 555 17.16 -7.65 -14.50
C LEU A 555 18.40 -7.94 -15.31
N LEU A 556 18.91 -6.92 -15.98
CA LEU A 556 20.09 -6.99 -16.82
C LEU A 556 21.20 -6.16 -16.18
N TYR A 557 22.42 -6.68 -16.26
CA TYR A 557 23.59 -6.08 -15.65
C TYR A 557 24.73 -5.99 -16.67
N CYS A 558 25.57 -4.97 -16.51
CA CYS A 558 26.72 -4.73 -17.38
C CYS A 558 28.01 -4.51 -16.60
N SER A 559 29.13 -4.65 -17.32
CA SER A 559 30.50 -4.39 -16.89
C SER A 559 31.24 -3.51 -17.89
N SER A 560 32.26 -2.77 -17.45
CA SER A 560 33.19 -2.05 -18.35
C SER A 560 34.60 -2.02 -17.78
N GLY A 561 35.60 -2.21 -18.65
CA GLY A 561 37.01 -2.18 -18.28
C GLY A 561 37.33 -3.12 -17.11
N SER A 562 37.97 -2.59 -16.06
CA SER A 562 38.31 -3.32 -14.83
C SER A 562 37.15 -3.46 -13.83
N ASN A 563 35.99 -2.82 -14.05
CA ASN A 563 34.83 -2.90 -13.16
C ASN A 563 33.85 -3.98 -13.66
N ILE A 564 33.76 -5.07 -12.90
CA ILE A 564 32.96 -6.27 -13.26
C ILE A 564 31.44 -6.00 -13.18
N TYR A 565 31.00 -4.98 -12.43
CA TYR A 565 29.58 -4.62 -12.28
C TYR A 565 29.45 -3.10 -12.22
N ASN A 566 28.81 -2.46 -13.19
CA ASN A 566 28.74 -0.99 -13.24
C ASN A 566 27.35 -0.42 -13.60
N HIS A 567 26.44 -1.24 -14.11
CA HIS A 567 25.13 -0.76 -14.54
C HIS A 567 24.07 -1.84 -14.40
N ALA A 568 22.84 -1.43 -14.10
CA ALA A 568 21.67 -2.28 -13.97
C ALA A 568 20.48 -1.64 -14.70
N MET A 569 19.59 -2.49 -15.20
CA MET A 569 18.41 -2.08 -15.97
C MET A 569 17.33 -3.16 -15.91
N ILE A 570 16.10 -2.78 -16.26
CA ILE A 570 14.95 -3.70 -16.31
C ILE A 570 14.61 -3.96 -17.77
N TYR A 571 14.49 -5.24 -18.15
CA TYR A 571 14.07 -5.64 -19.49
C TYR A 571 12.57 -5.38 -19.68
N LEU A 572 12.17 -4.79 -20.80
CA LEU A 572 10.76 -4.51 -21.12
C LEU A 572 10.16 -5.49 -22.14
N GLY A 573 10.99 -6.24 -22.86
CA GLY A 573 10.55 -7.05 -24.01
C GLY A 573 11.14 -6.55 -25.31
N ARG A 574 10.59 -7.00 -26.45
CA ARG A 574 11.02 -6.58 -27.80
C ARG A 574 10.00 -5.65 -28.45
N ASN A 575 10.48 -4.72 -29.29
CA ASN A 575 9.64 -3.94 -30.20
C ASN A 575 10.23 -3.92 -31.61
N GLY A 576 9.52 -4.50 -32.58
CA GLY A 576 10.02 -4.64 -33.96
C GLY A 576 11.34 -5.39 -34.00
N GLY A 577 11.41 -6.52 -33.28
CA GLY A 577 12.61 -7.35 -33.14
C GLY A 577 13.73 -6.78 -32.26
N ARG A 578 13.67 -5.53 -31.81
CA ARG A 578 14.73 -4.92 -30.99
C ARG A 578 14.44 -5.10 -29.49
N PRO A 579 15.39 -5.59 -28.68
CA PRO A 579 15.23 -5.64 -27.23
C PRO A 579 15.20 -4.22 -26.63
N MET A 580 14.23 -4.01 -25.75
CA MET A 580 13.94 -2.75 -25.08
C MET A 580 14.22 -2.87 -23.59
N ILE A 581 14.75 -1.79 -23.02
CA ILE A 581 15.10 -1.69 -21.60
C ILE A 581 14.62 -0.36 -21.05
N ILE A 582 14.39 -0.32 -19.75
CA ILE A 582 14.36 0.92 -18.97
C ILE A 582 15.57 0.95 -18.04
N HIS A 583 16.27 2.08 -18.04
CA HIS A 583 17.53 2.26 -17.31
C HIS A 583 17.68 3.72 -16.89
N SER A 584 18.56 3.98 -15.92
CA SER A 584 18.86 5.35 -15.50
C SER A 584 20.35 5.65 -15.60
N ALA A 585 20.71 6.74 -16.28
CA ALA A 585 22.10 7.15 -16.49
C ALA A 585 22.30 8.68 -16.35
N GLY A 586 23.48 9.06 -15.85
CA GLY A 586 23.88 10.43 -15.43
C GLY A 586 23.27 11.60 -16.22
N PRO A 587 23.47 11.68 -17.55
CA PRO A 587 23.00 12.81 -18.33
C PRO A 587 21.54 12.68 -18.86
N ASN A 588 20.89 11.53 -18.68
CA ASN A 588 19.65 11.20 -19.39
C ASN A 588 18.47 10.87 -18.46
N GLY A 589 18.69 10.78 -17.15
CA GLY A 589 17.66 10.29 -16.23
C GLY A 589 17.20 8.87 -16.54
N LEU A 590 16.02 8.52 -16.06
CA LEU A 590 15.32 7.28 -16.34
C LEU A 590 14.74 7.33 -17.76
N ALA A 591 15.20 6.44 -18.63
CA ALA A 591 14.83 6.43 -20.03
C ALA A 591 14.54 5.01 -20.52
N ILE A 592 13.54 4.91 -21.40
CA ILE A 592 13.29 3.70 -22.19
C ILE A 592 14.13 3.76 -23.46
N GLU A 593 14.97 2.77 -23.74
CA GLU A 593 15.82 2.74 -24.95
C GLU A 593 15.99 1.31 -25.48
N THR A 594 16.57 1.17 -26.68
CA THR A 594 17.04 -0.13 -27.17
C THR A 594 18.35 -0.49 -26.47
N THR A 595 18.67 -1.78 -26.38
CA THR A 595 19.94 -2.23 -25.75
C THR A 595 21.20 -1.76 -26.47
N GLY A 596 21.08 -1.22 -27.69
CA GLY A 596 22.22 -0.67 -28.44
C GLY A 596 22.92 0.49 -27.72
N VAL A 597 22.23 1.18 -26.80
CA VAL A 597 22.82 2.25 -25.99
C VAL A 597 23.97 1.76 -25.10
N ILE A 598 23.92 0.50 -24.65
CA ILE A 598 24.92 -0.09 -23.75
C ILE A 598 26.28 -0.21 -24.44
N GLY A 599 26.30 -0.63 -25.71
CA GLY A 599 27.53 -0.70 -26.49
C GLY A 599 28.18 0.68 -26.69
N ALA A 600 27.36 1.72 -26.88
CA ALA A 600 27.83 3.10 -27.02
C ALA A 600 28.48 3.66 -25.74
N TRP A 601 28.28 3.02 -24.59
CA TRP A 601 28.93 3.37 -23.32
C TRP A 601 30.18 2.54 -23.03
N GLY A 602 30.63 1.70 -23.98
CA GLY A 602 31.76 0.78 -23.76
C GLY A 602 31.46 -0.30 -22.72
N CYS A 603 30.18 -0.55 -22.44
CA CYS A 603 29.74 -1.57 -21.49
C CYS A 603 29.39 -2.87 -22.21
N ARG A 604 29.63 -4.01 -21.55
CA ARG A 604 29.23 -5.34 -22.03
C ARG A 604 28.21 -5.93 -21.07
N PHE A 605 27.16 -6.53 -21.60
CA PHE A 605 26.22 -7.28 -20.78
C PHE A 605 26.89 -8.49 -20.16
N LEU A 606 26.50 -8.79 -18.91
CA LEU A 606 26.80 -10.07 -18.28
C LEU A 606 26.12 -11.23 -19.04
N PRO A 607 26.66 -12.46 -18.92
CA PRO A 607 26.12 -13.62 -19.63
C PRO A 607 24.71 -14.00 -19.16
N ASN A 608 24.39 -13.73 -17.89
CA ASN A 608 23.09 -14.03 -17.30
C ASN A 608 22.32 -12.76 -16.92
N ALA A 609 21.01 -12.82 -17.07
CA ALA A 609 20.07 -11.93 -16.43
C ALA A 609 19.62 -12.53 -15.08
N LEU A 610 18.96 -11.73 -14.25
CA LEU A 610 18.27 -12.23 -13.07
C LEU A 610 16.78 -12.28 -13.30
N ARG A 611 16.17 -13.41 -12.94
CA ARG A 611 14.72 -13.60 -12.94
C ARG A 611 14.25 -13.84 -11.52
N TYR A 612 13.24 -13.10 -11.09
CA TYR A 612 12.62 -13.35 -9.81
C TYR A 612 11.86 -14.69 -9.82
N ASN A 613 12.16 -15.58 -8.88
CA ASN A 613 11.80 -17.00 -8.90
C ASN A 613 10.60 -17.38 -8.00
N GLN A 614 10.11 -16.46 -7.16
CA GLN A 614 9.15 -16.77 -6.09
C GLN A 614 7.72 -16.29 -6.36
#